data_AF-A0A7C2DQQ9-F1
#
_entry.id   AF-A0A7C2DQQ9-F1
#
_cell.length_a   1.000
_cell.length_b   1.000
_cell.length_c   1.000
_cell.angle_alpha   90.00
_cell.angle_beta   90.00
_cell.angle_gamma   90.00
#
_symmetry.space_group_name_H-M   'P 1'
#
loop_
_entity.id
_entity.type
_entity.pdbx_description
1 polymer ?
#
loop_
_entity_poly.entity_id
_entity_poly.type
_entity_poly.pdbx_seq_one_letter_code
_entity_poly.pdbx_strand_id
1 'polypeptide(L)'
;MQFLVDIKSDAEATYRALHEELRSYEAFLTVTQGGETRPGAVQVVISGNRPRDVMQQQTTRYAGIDGRLTDLGREVPAGLMPLVSDNWLLHFRWLGGGAIPDDERARLGGIVATAHGRGWRVRFWATPDSPGPERETIWLKLLRAGVDYVNTDDLAGLRQFLLRHDPAPSAPSR
;
A
#
# COMPACT_ATOMS: atom_id res chain seq x y z
N MET A 1 -1.04 2.67 12.46
CA MET A 1 -1.72 3.39 11.36
C MET A 1 -0.69 3.70 10.27
N GLN A 2 -1.08 3.72 8.99
CA GLN A 2 -0.20 4.13 7.89
C GLN A 2 -0.74 5.42 7.26
N PHE A 3 0.13 6.42 7.08
CA PHE A 3 -0.23 7.74 6.56
C PHE A 3 0.53 7.99 5.26
N LEU A 4 -0.20 8.26 4.18
CA LEU A 4 0.40 8.46 2.86
C LEU A 4 0.55 9.94 2.55
N VAL A 5 1.75 10.32 2.12
CA VAL A 5 2.09 11.67 1.70
C VAL A 5 2.45 11.66 0.23
N ASP A 6 1.60 12.28 -0.59
CA ASP A 6 1.77 12.31 -2.04
C ASP A 6 2.58 13.52 -2.50
N ILE A 7 3.79 13.30 -2.98
CA ILE A 7 4.65 14.35 -3.51
C ILE A 7 4.34 14.55 -5.00
N LYS A 8 3.79 15.72 -5.35
CA LYS A 8 3.36 16.05 -6.72
C LYS A 8 4.45 16.66 -7.61
N SER A 9 5.46 17.29 -7.02
CA SER A 9 6.51 18.04 -7.72
C SER A 9 7.78 18.11 -6.89
N ASP A 10 8.94 18.30 -7.54
CA ASP A 10 10.28 18.34 -6.93
C ASP A 10 10.48 17.35 -5.77
N ALA A 11 10.71 16.08 -6.15
CA ALA A 11 10.73 14.94 -5.25
C ALA A 11 11.70 15.15 -4.08
N GLU A 12 12.92 15.57 -4.38
CA GLU A 12 13.99 15.65 -3.39
C GLU A 12 13.81 16.82 -2.43
N ALA A 13 13.56 18.03 -2.95
CA ALA A 13 13.43 19.21 -2.10
C ALA A 13 12.22 19.08 -1.16
N THR A 14 11.08 18.59 -1.68
CA THR A 14 9.86 18.37 -0.91
C THR A 14 10.09 17.32 0.18
N TYR A 15 10.73 16.20 -0.16
CA TYR A 15 11.01 15.15 0.81
C TYR A 15 11.98 15.61 1.90
N ARG A 16 13.02 16.37 1.57
CA ARG A 16 13.97 16.89 2.58
C ARG A 16 13.27 17.83 3.57
N ALA A 17 12.43 18.74 3.08
CA ALA A 17 11.63 19.60 3.94
C ALA A 17 10.68 18.78 4.85
N LEU A 18 9.99 17.79 4.27
CA LEU A 18 9.13 16.89 5.02
C LEU A 18 9.91 16.09 6.08
N HIS A 19 11.11 15.60 5.75
CA HIS A 19 11.94 14.83 6.68
C HIS A 19 12.31 15.64 7.92
N GLU A 20 12.68 16.91 7.76
CA GLU A 20 12.96 17.81 8.88
C GLU A 20 11.72 18.05 9.74
N GLU A 21 10.54 18.22 9.13
CA GLU A 21 9.29 18.36 9.88
C GLU A 21 8.94 17.08 10.67
N LEU A 22 9.06 15.92 10.03
CA LEU A 22 8.76 14.62 10.65
C LEU A 22 9.65 14.30 11.85
N ARG A 23 10.88 14.85 11.89
CA ARG A 23 11.79 14.69 13.03
C ARG A 23 11.15 15.12 14.35
N SER A 24 10.38 16.19 14.35
CA SER A 24 9.69 16.70 15.55
C SER A 24 8.64 15.73 16.11
N TYR A 25 8.24 14.73 15.32
CA TYR A 25 7.22 13.74 15.69
C TYR A 25 7.80 12.34 15.93
N GLU A 26 9.13 12.18 15.97
CA GLU A 26 9.83 10.88 16.04
C GLU A 26 9.24 9.91 17.08
N ALA A 27 8.82 10.41 18.24
CA ALA A 27 8.24 9.61 19.32
C ALA A 27 7.02 8.77 18.89
N PHE A 28 6.27 9.22 17.88
CA PHE A 28 5.07 8.54 17.37
C PHE A 28 5.31 7.79 16.06
N LEU A 29 6.42 8.06 15.38
CA LEU A 29 6.69 7.55 14.05
C LEU A 29 7.35 6.18 14.08
N THR A 30 7.13 5.43 13.00
CA THR A 30 7.99 4.30 12.64
C THR A 30 9.29 4.86 12.10
N VAL A 31 10.41 4.52 12.74
CA VAL A 31 11.73 5.09 12.44
C VAL A 31 12.66 3.97 11.96
N THR A 32 13.41 4.22 10.91
CA THR A 32 14.56 3.38 10.55
C THR A 32 15.84 4.10 10.95
N GLN A 33 16.70 3.46 11.74
CA GLN A 33 18.00 3.97 12.13
C GLN A 33 19.06 2.88 11.95
N GLY A 34 20.13 3.17 11.20
CA GLY A 34 21.21 2.21 10.97
C GLY A 34 20.77 0.92 10.27
N GLY A 35 19.69 0.97 9.50
CA GLY A 35 19.09 -0.19 8.83
C GLY A 35 18.04 -0.93 9.64
N GLU A 36 17.91 -0.67 10.94
CA GLU A 36 16.88 -1.27 11.80
C GLU A 36 15.61 -0.41 11.83
N THR A 37 14.45 -1.04 11.64
CA THR A 37 13.16 -0.34 11.69
C THR A 37 12.45 -0.60 13.02
N ARG A 38 12.23 0.46 13.80
CA ARG A 38 11.43 0.45 15.03
C ARG A 38 9.99 0.89 14.71
N PRO A 39 8.98 0.03 14.90
CA PRO A 39 7.58 0.40 14.71
C PRO A 39 7.15 1.52 15.66
N GLY A 40 6.33 2.44 15.15
CA GLY A 40 5.63 3.47 15.92
C GLY A 40 4.11 3.41 15.69
N ALA A 41 3.38 4.34 16.31
CA ALA A 41 1.93 4.45 16.13
C ALA A 41 1.54 4.81 14.68
N VAL A 42 2.38 5.64 14.03
CA VAL A 42 2.19 6.12 12.66
C VAL A 42 3.38 5.68 11.79
N GLN A 43 3.10 5.09 10.65
CA GLN A 43 4.09 4.82 9.60
C GLN A 43 3.81 5.76 8.43
N VAL A 44 4.70 6.73 8.20
CA VAL A 44 4.59 7.62 7.04
C VAL A 44 5.11 6.89 5.80
N VAL A 45 4.40 7.01 4.70
CA VAL A 45 4.78 6.40 3.41
C VAL A 45 4.67 7.45 2.32
N ILE A 46 5.78 7.69 1.61
CA ILE A 46 5.84 8.64 0.51
C ILE A 46 5.27 7.99 -0.74
N SER A 47 4.30 8.64 -1.38
CA SER A 47 3.75 8.29 -2.70
C SER A 47 4.03 9.37 -3.73
N GLY A 48 3.56 9.16 -4.97
CA GLY A 48 3.83 10.07 -6.08
C GLY A 48 5.31 10.06 -6.49
N ASN A 49 5.92 11.24 -6.54
CA ASN A 49 7.34 11.41 -6.87
C ASN A 49 8.21 11.06 -5.66
N ARG A 50 8.64 9.80 -5.56
CA ARG A 50 9.41 9.29 -4.40
C ARG A 50 10.91 9.35 -4.71
N PRO A 51 11.72 10.14 -3.97
CA PRO A 51 13.16 10.19 -4.17
C PRO A 51 13.84 8.98 -3.52
N ARG A 52 13.66 7.79 -4.11
CA ARG A 52 14.11 6.50 -3.56
C ARG A 52 15.58 6.52 -3.18
N ASP A 53 16.45 7.04 -4.05
CA ASP A 53 17.90 7.02 -3.84
C ASP A 53 18.30 7.87 -2.62
N VAL A 54 17.67 9.04 -2.47
CA VAL A 54 17.86 9.90 -1.27
C VAL A 54 17.41 9.16 -0.01
N MET A 55 16.22 8.56 -0.02
CA MET A 55 15.66 7.84 1.13
C MET A 55 16.48 6.61 1.52
N GLN A 56 17.05 5.92 0.54
CA GLN A 56 17.85 4.72 0.75
C GLN A 56 19.21 5.04 1.37
N GLN A 57 19.77 6.21 1.09
CA GLN A 57 21.07 6.66 1.62
C GLN A 57 20.97 7.23 3.06
N GLN A 58 19.77 7.43 3.60
CA GLN A 58 19.61 7.98 4.94
C GLN A 58 19.90 6.95 6.03
N THR A 59 20.78 7.32 6.96
CA THR A 59 21.02 6.54 8.19
C THR A 59 19.81 6.57 9.13
N THR A 60 19.15 7.72 9.27
CA THR A 60 17.91 7.89 10.03
C THR A 60 16.80 8.33 9.10
N ARG A 61 15.67 7.62 9.11
CA ARG A 61 14.54 7.84 8.20
C ARG A 61 13.20 7.70 8.93
N TYR A 62 12.32 8.68 8.75
CA TYR A 62 10.99 8.75 9.39
C TYR A 62 9.83 8.32 8.47
N ALA A 63 10.12 7.91 7.24
CA ALA A 63 9.13 7.48 6.25
C ALA A 63 9.62 6.31 5.39
N GLY A 64 8.71 5.46 4.95
CA GLY A 64 8.96 4.49 3.87
C GLY A 64 8.49 5.02 2.51
N ILE A 65 8.62 4.21 1.47
CA ILE A 65 8.10 4.50 0.13
C ILE A 65 6.97 3.56 -0.26
N ASP A 66 6.03 4.09 -1.03
CA ASP A 66 5.01 3.34 -1.73
C ASP A 66 5.57 2.83 -3.06
N GLY A 67 5.91 1.54 -3.14
CA GLY A 67 6.45 0.87 -4.33
C GLY A 67 5.45 0.71 -5.48
N ARG A 68 5.90 0.18 -6.62
CA ARG A 68 5.05 -0.25 -7.75
C ARG A 68 5.17 -1.74 -7.98
N LEU A 69 4.24 -2.35 -8.72
CA LEU A 69 4.34 -3.79 -8.98
C LEU A 69 5.60 -4.17 -9.79
N THR A 70 6.18 -3.23 -10.53
CA THR A 70 7.48 -3.41 -11.19
C THR A 70 8.64 -3.61 -10.21
N ASP A 71 8.45 -3.29 -8.92
CA ASP A 71 9.41 -3.56 -7.85
C ASP A 71 9.32 -4.99 -7.29
N LEU A 72 8.33 -5.80 -7.67
CA LEU A 72 8.16 -7.19 -7.17
C LEU A 72 9.35 -8.12 -7.49
N GLY A 73 10.13 -7.80 -8.52
CA GLY A 73 11.37 -8.51 -8.86
C GLY A 73 12.63 -7.98 -8.17
N ARG A 74 12.52 -6.92 -7.35
CA ARG A 74 13.64 -6.25 -6.71
C ARG A 74 13.80 -6.69 -5.25
N GLU A 75 15.03 -6.60 -4.75
CA GLU A 75 15.34 -6.79 -3.34
C GLU A 75 15.31 -5.43 -2.64
N VAL A 76 14.18 -5.11 -2.01
CA VAL A 76 13.99 -3.87 -1.26
C VAL A 76 13.54 -4.21 0.16
N PRO A 77 14.25 -3.78 1.20
CA PRO A 77 13.85 -4.05 2.59
C PRO A 77 12.47 -3.46 2.90
N ALA A 78 11.64 -4.18 3.66
CA ALA A 78 10.32 -3.69 4.11
C ALA A 78 10.40 -2.37 4.89
N GLY A 79 11.49 -2.16 5.63
CA GLY A 79 11.74 -0.89 6.33
C GLY A 79 11.89 0.32 5.40
N LEU A 80 12.32 0.10 4.15
CA LEU A 80 12.32 1.12 3.12
C LEU A 80 10.98 1.14 2.38
N MET A 81 10.46 -0.01 1.96
CA MET A 81 9.24 -0.12 1.16
C MET A 81 8.17 -0.94 1.87
N PRO A 82 7.42 -0.33 2.80
CA PRO A 82 6.41 -1.05 3.59
C PRO A 82 5.09 -1.29 2.84
N LEU A 83 4.94 -0.69 1.65
CA LEU A 83 3.74 -0.74 0.84
C LEU A 83 4.14 -0.83 -0.64
N VAL A 84 3.41 -1.63 -1.40
CA VAL A 84 3.36 -1.58 -2.85
C VAL A 84 1.94 -1.23 -3.29
N SER A 85 1.80 -0.20 -4.11
CA SER A 85 0.50 0.20 -4.66
C SER A 85 0.56 0.43 -6.15
N ASP A 86 -0.50 0.09 -6.87
CA ASP A 86 -0.55 0.33 -8.31
C ASP A 86 -1.97 0.48 -8.85
N ASN A 87 -2.06 0.98 -10.08
CA ASN A 87 -3.31 1.13 -10.81
C ASN A 87 -3.83 -0.26 -11.22
N TRP A 88 -5.04 -0.61 -10.78
CA TRP A 88 -5.70 -1.86 -11.16
C TRP A 88 -5.73 -2.06 -12.68
N LEU A 89 -6.07 -1.01 -13.44
CA LEU A 89 -6.27 -1.05 -14.88
C LEU A 89 -4.98 -1.25 -15.70
N LEU A 90 -3.81 -1.14 -15.07
CA LEU A 90 -2.54 -1.47 -15.73
C LEU A 90 -2.24 -2.97 -15.70
N HIS A 91 -2.92 -3.72 -14.84
CA HIS A 91 -2.60 -5.13 -14.56
C HIS A 91 -3.78 -6.09 -14.80
N PHE A 92 -5.00 -5.56 -14.76
CA PHE A 92 -6.24 -6.33 -14.81
C PHE A 92 -7.22 -5.70 -15.80
N ARG A 93 -7.87 -6.52 -16.62
CA ARG A 93 -8.96 -6.10 -17.51
C ARG A 93 -10.32 -6.39 -16.89
N TRP A 94 -10.38 -7.29 -15.90
CA TRP A 94 -11.60 -7.62 -15.20
C TRP A 94 -12.06 -6.44 -14.33
N LEU A 95 -13.32 -6.04 -14.51
CA LEU A 95 -13.93 -4.88 -13.85
C LEU A 95 -15.05 -5.28 -12.87
N GLY A 96 -15.04 -6.52 -12.36
CA GLY A 96 -16.01 -6.96 -11.36
C GLY A 96 -17.20 -7.75 -11.91
N GLY A 97 -17.40 -7.76 -13.23
CA GLY A 97 -18.46 -8.52 -13.88
C GLY A 97 -18.19 -10.02 -13.88
N GLY A 98 -19.12 -10.82 -13.34
CA GLY A 98 -19.03 -12.27 -13.35
C GLY A 98 -17.80 -12.83 -12.61
N ALA A 99 -17.35 -14.02 -13.02
CA ALA A 99 -16.15 -14.63 -12.45
C ALA A 99 -14.88 -13.91 -12.94
N ILE A 100 -13.94 -13.65 -12.02
CA ILE A 100 -12.59 -13.21 -12.38
C ILE A 100 -11.92 -14.29 -13.26
N PRO A 101 -11.31 -13.91 -14.40
CA PRO A 101 -10.54 -14.84 -15.23
C PRO A 101 -9.45 -15.59 -14.43
N ASP A 102 -9.18 -16.84 -14.79
CA ASP A 102 -8.25 -17.70 -14.05
C ASP A 102 -6.82 -17.14 -14.02
N ASP A 103 -6.37 -16.56 -15.12
CA ASP A 103 -5.06 -15.92 -15.25
C ASP A 103 -4.96 -14.64 -14.41
N GLU A 104 -6.01 -13.81 -14.40
CA GLU A 104 -6.08 -12.62 -13.54
C GLU A 104 -6.14 -12.99 -12.06
N ARG A 105 -6.88 -14.05 -11.68
CA ARG A 105 -6.89 -14.56 -10.30
C ARG A 105 -5.50 -15.05 -9.88
N ALA A 106 -4.83 -15.83 -10.73
CA ALA A 106 -3.49 -16.33 -10.45
C ALA A 106 -2.49 -15.18 -10.32
N ARG A 107 -2.59 -14.15 -11.18
CA ARG A 107 -1.78 -12.93 -11.10
C ARG A 107 -1.99 -12.20 -9.79
N LEU A 108 -3.23 -11.96 -9.38
CA LEU A 108 -3.54 -11.27 -8.11
C LEU A 108 -2.95 -12.02 -6.92
N GLY A 109 -3.16 -13.34 -6.85
CA GLY A 109 -2.58 -14.18 -5.79
C GLY A 109 -1.05 -14.15 -5.78
N GLY A 110 -0.43 -14.21 -6.96
CA GLY A 110 1.03 -14.13 -7.11
C GLY A 110 1.59 -12.79 -6.62
N ILE A 111 0.94 -11.67 -6.94
CA ILE A 111 1.32 -10.33 -6.46
C ILE A 111 1.29 -10.28 -4.94
N VAL A 112 0.16 -10.69 -4.33
CA VAL A 112 -0.01 -10.62 -2.87
C VAL A 112 1.00 -11.52 -2.16
N ALA A 113 1.14 -12.78 -2.58
CA ALA A 113 2.10 -13.69 -1.98
C ALA A 113 3.55 -13.17 -2.08
N THR A 114 3.91 -12.59 -3.23
CA THR A 114 5.25 -12.05 -3.48
C THR A 114 5.55 -10.81 -2.64
N ALA A 115 4.55 -9.95 -2.42
CA ALA A 115 4.67 -8.75 -1.59
C ALA A 115 4.71 -9.12 -0.09
N HIS A 116 3.78 -9.95 0.38
CA HIS A 116 3.74 -10.42 1.78
C HIS A 116 4.98 -11.21 2.15
N GLY A 117 5.52 -12.05 1.26
CA GLY A 117 6.79 -12.75 1.47
C GLY A 117 8.00 -11.83 1.65
N ARG A 118 7.87 -10.54 1.30
CA ARG A 118 8.89 -9.50 1.52
C ARG A 118 8.52 -8.52 2.64
N GLY A 119 7.42 -8.76 3.35
CA GLY A 119 6.91 -7.87 4.40
C GLY A 119 6.30 -6.57 3.87
N TRP A 120 5.86 -6.55 2.61
CA TRP A 120 5.22 -5.38 2.00
C TRP A 120 3.71 -5.55 2.01
N ARG A 121 2.98 -4.51 2.38
CA ARG A 121 1.52 -4.46 2.19
C ARG A 121 1.16 -4.16 0.74
N VAL A 122 -0.06 -4.49 0.33
CA VAL A 122 -0.57 -4.29 -1.03
C VAL A 122 -1.78 -3.36 -1.03
N ARG A 123 -1.81 -2.40 -1.96
CA ARG A 123 -3.01 -1.60 -2.31
C ARG A 123 -3.21 -1.56 -3.82
N PHE A 124 -4.46 -1.57 -4.26
CA PHE A 124 -4.80 -1.17 -5.63
C PHE A 124 -5.63 0.10 -5.62
N TRP A 125 -5.40 0.97 -6.61
CA TRP A 125 -6.23 2.14 -6.88
C TRP A 125 -6.78 2.08 -8.31
N ALA A 126 -7.75 2.95 -8.64
CA ALA A 126 -8.48 2.92 -9.91
C ALA A 126 -9.19 1.57 -10.19
N THR A 127 -9.64 0.89 -9.15
CA THR A 127 -10.69 -0.13 -9.27
C THR A 127 -12.03 0.55 -9.58
N PRO A 128 -12.96 -0.11 -10.31
CA PRO A 128 -14.36 0.31 -10.34
C PRO A 128 -14.91 0.63 -8.94
N ASP A 129 -15.37 1.86 -8.74
CA ASP A 129 -15.75 2.38 -7.43
C ASP A 129 -17.20 2.90 -7.36
N SER A 130 -17.88 2.95 -8.51
CA SER A 130 -19.32 3.22 -8.55
C SER A 130 -20.10 2.15 -7.77
N PRO A 131 -21.07 2.54 -6.92
CA PRO A 131 -21.91 1.59 -6.20
C PRO A 131 -22.59 0.58 -7.14
N GLY A 132 -22.41 -0.71 -6.87
CA GLY A 132 -22.96 -1.77 -7.70
C GLY A 132 -22.35 -3.14 -7.41
N PRO A 133 -22.92 -4.21 -7.98
CA PRO A 133 -22.46 -5.57 -7.77
C PRO A 133 -21.03 -5.80 -8.28
N GLU A 134 -20.61 -5.11 -9.34
CA GLU A 134 -19.25 -5.20 -9.87
C GLU A 134 -18.21 -4.72 -8.84
N ARG A 135 -18.47 -3.57 -8.20
CA ARG A 135 -17.60 -3.03 -7.14
C ARG A 135 -17.53 -3.98 -5.94
N GLU A 136 -18.67 -4.44 -5.45
CA GLU A 136 -18.70 -5.41 -4.32
C GLU A 136 -17.96 -6.71 -4.68
N THR A 137 -18.06 -7.16 -5.93
CA THR A 137 -17.34 -8.34 -6.40
C THR A 137 -15.83 -8.10 -6.41
N ILE A 138 -15.35 -6.93 -6.84
CA ILE A 138 -13.93 -6.56 -6.74
C ILE A 138 -13.48 -6.53 -5.29
N TRP A 139 -14.18 -5.81 -4.41
CA TRP A 139 -13.83 -5.76 -2.98
C TRP A 139 -13.73 -7.16 -2.38
N LEU A 140 -14.66 -8.05 -2.71
CA LEU A 140 -14.65 -9.43 -2.23
C LEU A 140 -13.45 -10.22 -2.77
N LYS A 141 -13.04 -10.01 -4.02
CA LYS A 141 -11.84 -10.65 -4.57
C LYS A 141 -10.56 -10.11 -3.94
N LEU A 142 -10.45 -8.79 -3.75
CA LEU A 142 -9.30 -8.17 -3.08
C LEU A 142 -9.17 -8.65 -1.63
N LEU A 143 -10.28 -8.63 -0.88
CA LEU A 143 -10.34 -9.11 0.50
C LEU A 143 -9.92 -10.58 0.60
N ARG A 144 -10.49 -11.46 -0.23
CA ARG A 144 -10.15 -12.89 -0.23
C ARG A 144 -8.73 -13.18 -0.69
N ALA A 145 -8.15 -12.33 -1.53
CA ALA A 145 -6.76 -12.45 -1.95
C ALA A 145 -5.77 -11.97 -0.88
N GLY A 146 -6.23 -11.31 0.18
CA GLY A 146 -5.38 -10.76 1.24
C GLY A 146 -4.79 -9.39 0.90
N VAL A 147 -5.42 -8.60 0.01
CA VAL A 147 -5.00 -7.22 -0.24
C VAL A 147 -5.23 -6.38 1.02
N ASP A 148 -4.20 -5.68 1.49
CA ASP A 148 -4.20 -5.00 2.79
C ASP A 148 -5.04 -3.72 2.83
N TYR A 149 -5.15 -3.01 1.69
CA TYR A 149 -5.90 -1.76 1.60
C TYR A 149 -6.83 -1.75 0.39
N VAL A 150 -8.11 -1.47 0.65
CA VAL A 150 -9.13 -1.20 -0.38
C VAL A 150 -9.25 0.31 -0.58
N ASN A 151 -9.01 0.79 -1.79
CA ASN A 151 -9.18 2.18 -2.15
C ASN A 151 -10.62 2.44 -2.60
N THR A 152 -11.31 3.40 -1.98
CA THR A 152 -12.67 3.81 -2.36
C THR A 152 -13.02 5.18 -1.79
N ASP A 153 -13.88 5.92 -2.48
CA ASP A 153 -14.51 7.15 -2.00
C ASP A 153 -15.77 6.86 -1.14
N ASP A 154 -16.32 5.65 -1.19
CA ASP A 154 -17.52 5.23 -0.44
C ASP A 154 -17.16 4.51 0.87
N LEU A 155 -16.65 5.28 1.84
CA LEU A 155 -16.25 4.74 3.15
C LEU A 155 -17.41 4.10 3.92
N ALA A 156 -18.63 4.62 3.77
CA ALA A 156 -19.82 4.08 4.43
C ALA A 156 -20.21 2.72 3.82
N GLY A 157 -20.20 2.62 2.49
CA GLY A 157 -20.42 1.37 1.77
C GLY A 157 -19.35 0.33 2.08
N LEU A 158 -18.07 0.71 2.09
CA LEU A 158 -16.98 -0.19 2.45
C LEU A 158 -17.12 -0.71 3.89
N ARG A 159 -17.50 0.14 4.84
CA ARG A 159 -17.78 -0.29 6.22
C ARG A 159 -18.89 -1.34 6.27
N GLN A 160 -20.00 -1.12 5.58
CA GLN A 160 -21.11 -2.09 5.54
C GLN A 160 -20.68 -3.40 4.89
N PHE A 161 -19.89 -3.33 3.82
CA PHE A 161 -19.33 -4.49 3.13
C PHE A 161 -18.42 -5.30 4.06
N LEU A 162 -17.46 -4.66 4.72
CA LEU A 162 -16.50 -5.34 5.60
C LEU A 162 -17.18 -5.95 6.82
N LEU A 163 -18.17 -5.28 7.44
CA LEU A 163 -18.94 -5.88 8.54
C LEU A 163 -19.69 -7.16 8.14
N ARG A 164 -20.01 -7.31 6.84
CA ARG A 164 -20.69 -8.49 6.29
C ARG A 164 -19.73 -9.61 5.89
N HIS A 165 -18.57 -9.24 5.34
CA HIS A 165 -17.65 -10.17 4.67
C HIS A 165 -16.34 -10.43 5.43
N ASP A 166 -16.03 -9.61 6.42
CA ASP A 166 -14.89 -9.73 7.33
C ASP A 166 -15.31 -9.36 8.78
N PRO A 167 -16.25 -10.12 9.39
CA PRO A 167 -16.79 -9.79 10.71
C PRO A 167 -15.77 -9.98 11.84
N ALA A 168 -14.67 -10.67 11.58
CA ALA A 168 -13.57 -10.91 12.52
C ALA A 168 -12.25 -10.55 11.82
N PRO A 169 -11.98 -9.26 11.58
CA PRO A 169 -10.81 -8.83 10.84
C PRO A 169 -9.56 -9.33 11.56
N SER A 170 -8.83 -10.23 10.91
CA SER A 170 -7.51 -10.62 11.36
C SER A 170 -6.61 -9.38 11.38
N ALA A 171 -5.71 -9.30 12.38
CA ALA A 171 -4.71 -8.24 12.37
C ALA A 171 -3.99 -8.27 11.01
N PRO A 172 -3.77 -7.11 10.35
CA PRO A 172 -3.09 -7.09 9.06
C PRO A 172 -1.77 -7.86 9.19
N SER A 173 -1.49 -8.72 8.20
CA SER A 173 -0.28 -9.54 8.15
C SER A 173 0.92 -8.65 8.50
N ARG A 174 1.64 -9.02 9.57
CA ARG A 174 2.82 -8.28 10.04
C ARG A 174 4.03 -8.64 9.19
#